data_AF-A0A5C1MBG2-F1
#
_entry.id   AF-A0A5C1MBG2-F1
#
_cell.length_a   1.000
_cell.length_b   1.000
_cell.length_c   1.000
_cell.angle_alpha   90.00
_cell.angle_beta   90.00
_cell.angle_gamma   90.00
#
_symmetry.space_group_name_H-M   'P 1'
#
loop_
_entity.id
_entity.type
_entity.pdbx_description
1 polymer ?
#
loop_
_entity_poly.entity_id
_entity_poly.type
_entity_poly.pdbx_seq_one_letter_code
_entity_poly.pdbx_strand_id
1 'polypeptide(L)'
;MKNKIALMCALAVVMATVPAFAIVPPEGKNGCLLYGNNCPGAVECLAERINKLKTEIARGEKVYTPEELRLLDRNLQENDYAMRSLTKPGK
;
A
#
# COMPACT_ATOMS: atom_id res chain seq x y z
N MET A 1 -11.41 61.02 22.82
CA MET A 1 -12.17 60.08 21.96
C MET A 1 -11.25 58.91 21.65
N LYS A 2 -11.13 57.91 22.55
CA LYS A 2 -11.83 56.60 22.53
C LYS A 2 -11.85 55.94 21.14
N ASN A 3 -10.93 55.00 20.91
CA ASN A 3 -11.01 53.80 20.04
C ASN A 3 -9.99 52.79 20.62
N LYS A 4 -10.21 52.16 21.78
CA LYS A 4 -10.89 50.88 22.02
C LYS A 4 -10.45 49.73 21.09
N ILE A 5 -9.60 48.86 21.65
CA ILE A 5 -9.68 47.39 21.67
C ILE A 5 -9.40 46.72 20.30
N ALA A 6 -8.19 46.23 20.05
CA ALA A 6 -7.73 44.86 20.39
C ALA A 6 -8.62 43.76 19.79
N LEU A 7 -8.15 43.14 18.70
CA LEU A 7 -8.69 41.89 18.14
C LEU A 7 -7.53 41.25 17.34
N MET A 8 -6.96 40.12 17.81
CA MET A 8 -7.17 38.76 17.26
C MET A 8 -6.53 38.60 15.86
N CYS A 9 -5.71 37.60 15.52
CA CYS A 9 -5.38 36.31 16.10
C CYS A 9 -3.92 36.00 15.74
N ALA A 10 -3.09 35.62 16.71
CA ALA A 10 -1.91 34.82 16.39
C ALA A 10 -2.41 33.43 16.01
N LEU A 11 -2.66 33.21 14.71
CA LEU A 11 -2.93 31.89 14.19
C LEU A 11 -1.60 31.12 14.23
N ALA A 12 -1.30 30.52 15.38
CA ALA A 12 -0.23 29.55 15.50
C ALA A 12 -0.59 28.39 14.58
N VAL A 13 -0.01 28.38 13.37
CA VAL A 13 -0.03 27.23 12.47
C VAL A 13 0.82 26.17 13.15
N VAL A 14 0.19 25.38 14.01
CA VAL A 14 0.77 24.14 14.49
C VAL A 14 0.78 23.22 13.28
N MET A 15 1.91 23.19 12.57
CA MET A 15 2.22 22.10 11.66
C MET A 15 2.28 20.84 12.51
N ALA A 16 1.16 20.14 12.62
CA ALA A 16 1.14 18.80 13.18
C ALA A 16 1.94 17.92 12.21
N THR A 17 3.22 17.71 12.49
CA THR A 17 4.01 16.67 11.84
C THR A 17 3.45 15.35 12.33
N VAL A 18 2.36 14.90 11.72
CA VAL A 18 1.80 13.58 11.98
C VAL A 18 2.88 12.57 11.60
N PRO A 19 3.37 11.74 12.53
CA PRO A 19 4.30 10.68 12.18
C PRO A 19 3.62 9.78 11.15
N ALA A 20 4.24 9.61 9.98
CA ALA A 20 3.81 8.60 9.04
C ALA A 20 4.10 7.23 9.69
N PHE A 21 3.11 6.66 10.37
CA PHE A 21 3.23 5.30 10.89
C PHE A 21 3.34 4.34 9.71
N ALA A 22 4.53 3.80 9.48
CA ALA A 22 4.70 2.64 8.63
C ALA A 22 3.93 1.49 9.28
N ILE A 23 2.85 1.04 8.63
CA ILE A 23 2.11 -0.14 9.04
C ILE A 23 3.04 -1.33 8.81
N VAL A 24 3.76 -1.73 9.87
CA VAL A 24 4.55 -2.95 9.86
C VAL A 24 3.54 -4.11 9.79
N PRO A 25 3.59 -4.94 8.74
CA PRO A 25 2.69 -6.08 8.62
C PRO A 25 2.92 -7.04 9.80
N PRO A 26 1.89 -7.73 10.30
CA PRO A 26 2.06 -8.77 11.31
C PRO A 26 3.16 -9.76 10.90
N GLU A 27 3.98 -10.21 11.85
CA GLU A 27 5.12 -11.08 11.57
C GLU A 27 4.70 -12.29 10.71
N GLY A 28 5.47 -12.55 9.65
CA GLY A 28 5.23 -13.65 8.72
C GLY A 28 4.30 -13.35 7.55
N LYS A 29 3.73 -12.14 7.44
CA LYS A 29 2.96 -11.70 6.26
C LYS A 29 3.79 -10.85 5.31
N ASN A 30 3.57 -11.02 4.00
CA ASN A 30 4.18 -10.15 3.00
C ASN A 30 3.34 -8.88 2.80
N GLY A 31 3.57 -7.87 3.65
CA GLY A 31 2.83 -6.60 3.56
C GLY A 31 3.03 -5.82 2.28
N CYS A 32 4.15 -6.04 1.59
CA CYS A 32 4.42 -5.40 0.32
C CYS A 32 3.50 -5.88 -0.80
N LEU A 33 3.09 -7.15 -0.73
CA LEU A 33 2.11 -7.73 -1.63
C LEU A 33 0.67 -7.44 -1.20
N LEU A 34 0.43 -7.29 0.10
CA LEU A 34 -0.90 -6.98 0.65
C LEU A 34 -1.31 -5.52 0.47
N TYR A 35 -0.44 -4.59 0.87
CA TYR A 35 -0.80 -3.19 1.05
C TYR A 35 -0.16 -2.25 0.03
N GLY A 36 0.84 -2.71 -0.72
CA GLY A 36 1.47 -1.95 -1.83
C GLY A 36 2.20 -0.66 -1.47
N ASN A 37 2.11 -0.19 -0.22
CA ASN A 37 2.64 1.09 0.24
C ASN A 37 4.02 0.93 0.89
N ASN A 38 4.94 1.84 0.55
CA ASN A 38 6.28 1.98 1.17
C ASN A 38 7.11 0.69 1.21
N CYS A 39 7.29 0.04 0.06
CA CYS A 39 8.20 -1.10 -0.10
C CYS A 39 9.57 -0.63 -0.60
N PRO A 40 10.55 -0.37 0.28
CA PRO A 40 11.86 0.10 -0.13
C PRO A 40 12.57 -0.94 -1.00
N GLY A 41 13.10 -0.51 -2.14
CA GLY A 41 13.96 -1.33 -3.00
C GLY A 41 13.26 -2.40 -3.84
N ALA A 42 11.93 -2.45 -3.87
CA ALA A 42 11.18 -3.43 -4.67
C ALA A 42 11.11 -3.02 -6.16
N VAL A 43 12.25 -3.03 -6.85
CA VAL A 43 12.28 -3.07 -8.32
C VAL A 43 12.23 -4.54 -8.73
N GLU A 44 11.10 -5.20 -8.48
CA GLU A 44 10.88 -6.59 -8.90
C GLU A 44 10.18 -6.64 -10.26
N CYS A 45 10.52 -7.64 -11.07
CA CYS A 45 9.85 -7.82 -12.36
C CYS A 45 8.43 -8.39 -12.16
N LEU A 46 7.53 -8.09 -13.10
CA LEU A 46 6.11 -8.46 -12.98
C LEU A 46 5.89 -9.99 -12.85
N ALA A 47 6.70 -10.80 -13.53
CA ALA A 47 6.63 -12.26 -13.45
C ALA A 47 7.00 -12.79 -12.06
N GLU A 48 8.02 -12.19 -11.45
CA GLU A 48 8.45 -12.53 -10.09
C GLU A 48 7.37 -12.16 -9.07
N ARG A 49 6.76 -10.98 -9.24
CA ARG A 49 5.65 -10.53 -8.39
C ARG A 49 4.45 -11.49 -8.44
N ILE A 50 4.07 -11.96 -9.63
CA ILE A 50 3.01 -12.97 -9.82
C ILE A 50 3.35 -14.26 -9.06
N ASN A 51 4.58 -14.75 -9.15
CA ASN A 51 5.00 -15.97 -8.47
C ASN A 51 4.97 -15.83 -6.94
N LYS A 52 5.40 -14.68 -6.41
CA LYS A 52 5.33 -14.41 -4.97
C LYS A 52 3.87 -14.35 -4.50
N LEU A 53 2.98 -13.69 -5.25
CA LEU A 53 1.55 -13.65 -4.93
C LEU A 53 0.95 -15.06 -4.86
N LYS A 54 1.20 -15.92 -5.85
CA LYS A 54 0.75 -17.32 -5.84
C LYS A 54 1.28 -18.09 -4.64
N THR A 55 2.55 -17.85 -4.27
CA THR A 55 3.18 -18.49 -3.11
C THR A 55 2.52 -18.08 -1.81
N GLU A 56 2.23 -16.79 -1.63
CA GLU A 56 1.58 -16.28 -0.42
C GLU A 56 0.12 -16.74 -0.31
N ILE A 57 -0.63 -16.73 -1.42
CA ILE A 57 -2.01 -17.24 -1.46
C ILE A 57 -2.06 -18.72 -1.08
N ALA A 58 -1.08 -19.53 -1.53
CA ALA A 58 -0.99 -20.95 -1.19
C ALA A 58 -0.77 -21.22 0.30
N ARG A 59 -0.31 -20.21 1.08
CA ARG A 59 -0.21 -20.33 2.54
C ARG A 59 -1.58 -20.29 3.23
N GLY A 60 -2.60 -19.75 2.55
CA GLY A 60 -4.00 -19.80 2.95
C GLY A 60 -4.30 -19.19 4.31
N GLU A 61 -5.41 -19.64 4.90
CA GLU A 61 -5.95 -19.08 6.16
C GLU A 61 -5.06 -19.35 7.39
N LYS A 62 -4.03 -20.19 7.25
CA LYS A 62 -3.01 -20.40 8.27
C LYS A 62 -2.22 -19.12 8.58
N VAL A 63 -2.10 -18.23 7.60
CA VAL A 63 -1.25 -17.03 7.68
C VAL A 63 -2.06 -15.77 7.45
N TYR A 64 -3.00 -15.81 6.51
CA TYR A 64 -3.78 -14.66 6.09
C TYR A 64 -5.23 -14.81 6.54
N THR A 65 -5.88 -13.69 6.83
CA THR A 65 -7.34 -13.69 6.99
C THR A 65 -8.02 -13.92 5.64
N PRO A 66 -9.29 -14.34 5.59
CA PRO A 66 -10.03 -14.48 4.33
C PRO A 66 -10.05 -13.19 3.50
N GLU A 67 -10.07 -12.03 4.16
CA GLU A 67 -10.04 -10.74 3.48
C GLU A 67 -8.66 -10.42 2.90
N GLU A 68 -7.59 -10.73 3.63
CA GLU A 68 -6.22 -10.58 3.14
C GLU A 68 -5.95 -11.51 1.94
N LEU A 69 -6.48 -12.73 1.95
CA LEU A 69 -6.39 -13.63 0.80
C LEU A 69 -7.12 -13.05 -0.42
N ARG A 70 -8.32 -12.47 -0.24
CA ARG A 70 -9.03 -11.78 -1.32
C ARG A 70 -8.25 -10.60 -1.88
N LEU A 71 -7.55 -9.84 -1.03
CA LEU A 71 -6.67 -8.76 -1.47
C LEU A 71 -5.49 -9.29 -2.28
N LEU A 72 -4.84 -10.36 -1.82
CA LEU A 72 -3.76 -11.02 -2.57
C LEU A 72 -4.23 -11.56 -3.92
N ASP A 73 -5.41 -12.18 -3.98
CA ASP A 73 -6.02 -12.67 -5.23
C ASP A 73 -6.35 -11.53 -6.20
N ARG A 74 -6.89 -10.42 -5.70
CA ARG A 74 -7.14 -9.22 -6.53
C ARG A 74 -5.83 -8.70 -7.13
N ASN A 75 -4.80 -8.55 -6.29
CA ASN A 75 -3.48 -8.14 -6.75
C ASN A 75 -2.92 -9.12 -7.80
N LEU A 76 -3.09 -10.43 -7.62
CA LEU A 76 -2.67 -11.44 -8.60
C LEU A 76 -3.36 -11.22 -9.97
N GLN A 77 -4.68 -11.03 -9.97
CA GLN A 77 -5.44 -10.81 -11.21
C GLN A 77 -5.00 -9.55 -11.96
N GLU A 78 -4.75 -8.46 -11.24
CA GLU A 78 -4.25 -7.20 -11.82
C GLU A 78 -2.88 -7.38 -12.47
N ASN A 79 -1.96 -8.07 -11.78
CA ASN A 79 -0.61 -8.32 -12.30
C ASN A 79 -0.63 -9.29 -13.49
N ASP A 80 -1.46 -10.34 -13.47
CA ASP A 80 -1.66 -11.24 -14.61
C ASP A 80 -2.29 -10.53 -15.81
N TYR A 81 -3.21 -9.58 -15.57
CA TYR A 81 -3.79 -8.75 -16.63
C TYR A 81 -2.72 -7.83 -17.25
N ALA A 82 -1.90 -7.18 -16.43
CA ALA A 82 -0.80 -6.35 -16.90
C ALA A 82 0.20 -7.18 -17.73
N MET A 83 0.58 -8.37 -17.26
CA MET A 83 1.49 -9.27 -17.96
C MET A 83 0.95 -9.65 -19.33
N ARG A 84 -0.33 -10.04 -19.40
CA ARG A 84 -0.99 -10.35 -20.68
C ARG A 84 -1.06 -9.14 -21.60
N SER A 85 -1.21 -7.94 -21.06
CA SER A 85 -1.27 -6.72 -21.86
C SER A 85 0.09 -6.36 -22.45
N LEU A 86 1.18 -6.60 -21.71
CA LEU A 86 2.55 -6.37 -22.16
C LEU A 86 3.06 -7.42 -23.15
N THR A 87 2.53 -8.65 -23.09
CA THR A 87 2.94 -9.76 -23.96
C THR A 87 2.11 -9.88 -25.23
N LYS A 88 1.05 -9.06 -25.38
CA LYS A 88 0.32 -8.98 -26.64
C LYS A 88 1.22 -8.35 -27.72
N PRO A 89 1.37 -8.97 -28.89
CA PRO A 89 2.06 -8.33 -30.00
C PRO A 89 1.35 -7.03 -30.37
N GLY A 90 2.12 -5.96 -30.58
CA GLY A 90 1.61 -4.69 -31.10
C GLY A 90 0.97 -4.93 -32.47
N LYS A 91 -0.22 -4.35 -32.68
CA LYS A 91 -0.89 -4.37 -33.99
C LYS A 91 -0.07 -3.60 -35.03
#